data_AF-A0A4R0UR47-F1
#
_entry.id   AF-A0A4R0UR47-F1
#
_cell.length_a   1.000
_cell.length_b   1.000
_cell.length_c   1.000
_cell.angle_alpha   90.00
_cell.angle_beta   90.00
_cell.angle_gamma   90.00
#
_symmetry.space_group_name_H-M   'P 1'
#
loop_
_entity.id
_entity.type
_entity.pdbx_description
1 polymer ?
#
loop_
_entity_poly.entity_id
_entity_poly.type
_entity_poly.pdbx_seq_one_letter_code
_entity_poly.pdbx_strand_id
1 'polypeptide(L)'
;MRAIWQRTPWGSNTQLDGVLMVDPVFLQELTKISGNVTIPDGTVLTGDNTAEFLLNKVYVDYPVSMQDALFAQVAEQAVGSMFSNIDLAKLTKVAQLMGSMAEGRHFSMYAFDETAEKTISDAGFTAQTPSSEEHPQVGVYVTEQNPSKMGWYIHRTSKVTRSTCGNDGSQTYHVEYKMTNTLENSQIGALTSYILGSGGQGVEKL
;
A
#
# COMPACT_ATOMS: atom_id res chain seq x y z
N MET A 1 4.38 -19.61 3.61
CA MET A 1 4.71 -18.42 2.79
C MET A 1 6.00 -18.56 1.98
N ARG A 2 7.12 -19.03 2.56
CA ARG A 2 8.45 -19.15 1.89
C ARG A 2 8.43 -19.81 0.50
N ALA A 3 7.68 -20.90 0.33
CA ALA A 3 7.63 -21.66 -0.92
C ALA A 3 7.11 -20.86 -2.14
N ILE A 4 6.30 -19.81 -1.94
CA ILE A 4 5.82 -18.95 -3.03
C ILE A 4 6.99 -18.14 -3.60
N TRP A 5 7.80 -17.56 -2.71
CA TRP A 5 8.92 -16.70 -3.08
C TRP A 5 10.09 -17.47 -3.69
N GLN A 6 10.32 -18.71 -3.24
CA GLN A 6 11.30 -19.61 -3.85
C GLN A 6 11.00 -19.99 -5.31
N ARG A 7 9.78 -19.75 -5.80
CA ARG A 7 9.41 -19.97 -7.22
C ARG A 7 9.67 -18.75 -8.11
N THR A 8 10.06 -17.62 -7.53
CA THR A 8 10.36 -16.39 -8.28
C THR A 8 11.81 -16.39 -8.78
N PRO A 9 12.12 -15.74 -9.92
CA PRO A 9 13.49 -15.66 -10.42
C PRO A 9 14.49 -15.03 -9.44
N TRP A 10 14.03 -14.12 -8.58
CA TRP A 10 14.83 -13.44 -7.57
C TRP A 10 14.87 -14.15 -6.21
N GLY A 11 13.95 -15.09 -5.93
CA GLY A 11 13.91 -15.83 -4.67
C GLY A 11 14.40 -17.28 -4.77
N SER A 12 14.52 -17.85 -5.97
CA SER A 12 14.93 -19.25 -6.15
C SER A 12 16.41 -19.50 -5.81
N ASN A 13 17.26 -18.47 -5.95
CA ASN A 13 18.71 -18.55 -5.75
C ASN A 13 19.20 -17.73 -4.55
N THR A 14 18.28 -17.26 -3.70
CA THR A 14 18.59 -16.42 -2.55
C THR A 14 17.82 -16.91 -1.34
N GLN A 15 18.53 -17.13 -0.23
CA GLN A 15 17.86 -17.41 1.04
C GLN A 15 17.13 -16.14 1.49
N LEU A 16 15.81 -16.22 1.58
CA LEU A 16 14.96 -15.12 2.04
C LEU A 16 14.58 -15.37 3.50
N ASP A 17 14.64 -14.32 4.32
CA ASP A 17 14.28 -14.39 5.75
C ASP A 17 12.83 -13.95 5.99
N GLY A 18 12.22 -13.25 5.03
CA GLY A 18 10.86 -12.75 5.14
C GLY A 18 10.48 -11.86 3.96
N VAL A 19 9.39 -11.13 4.13
CA VAL A 19 8.83 -10.21 3.13
C VAL A 19 8.36 -8.94 3.83
N LEU A 20 8.67 -7.79 3.25
CA LEU A 20 8.03 -6.52 3.58
C LEU A 20 7.01 -6.21 2.49
N MET A 21 5.81 -5.79 2.91
CA MET A 21 4.72 -5.38 2.04
C MET A 21 4.42 -3.92 2.36
N VAL A 22 4.68 -3.07 1.38
CA VAL A 22 4.56 -1.61 1.50
C VAL A 22 3.88 -1.05 0.27
N ASP A 23 3.28 0.12 0.40
CA ASP A 23 2.68 0.84 -0.71
C ASP A 23 3.30 2.23 -0.90
N PRO A 24 2.89 2.98 -1.95
CA PRO A 24 3.44 4.30 -2.22
C PRO A 24 3.28 5.34 -1.09
N VAL A 25 2.30 5.19 -0.20
CA VAL A 25 2.14 6.09 0.95
C VAL A 25 3.24 5.82 1.97
N PHE A 26 3.54 4.55 2.25
CA PHE A 26 4.69 4.20 3.09
C PHE A 26 6.00 4.70 2.49
N LEU A 27 6.20 4.53 1.18
CA LEU A 27 7.42 5.02 0.50
C LEU A 27 7.56 6.54 0.62
N GLN A 28 6.47 7.29 0.46
CA GLN A 28 6.46 8.73 0.63
C GLN A 28 6.88 9.18 2.03
N GLU A 29 6.31 8.57 3.07
CA GLU A 29 6.69 8.89 4.45
C GLU A 29 8.14 8.49 4.74
N LEU A 30 8.62 7.40 4.14
CA LEU A 30 10.03 7.02 4.25
C LEU A 30 10.96 8.03 3.58
N THR A 31 10.57 8.58 2.43
CA THR A 31 11.28 9.68 1.75
C THR A 31 11.34 10.93 2.62
N LYS A 32 10.30 11.25 3.42
CA LYS A 32 10.36 12.36 4.41
C LYS A 32 11.46 12.17 5.44
N ILE A 33 11.70 10.92 5.86
CA ILE A 33 12.64 10.60 6.93
C ILE A 33 14.07 10.50 6.38
N SER A 34 14.22 9.82 5.25
CA SER A 34 15.52 9.38 4.73
C SER A 34 16.09 10.28 3.64
N GLY A 35 15.31 11.23 3.13
CA GLY A 35 15.70 12.17 2.09
C GLY A 35 15.06 11.85 0.74
N ASN A 36 15.15 12.83 -0.15
CA ASN A 36 14.54 12.78 -1.47
C ASN A 36 15.13 11.67 -2.35
N VAL A 37 14.30 11.13 -3.23
CA VAL A 37 14.69 10.19 -4.29
C VAL A 37 14.78 10.96 -5.61
N THR A 38 15.85 10.75 -6.37
CA THR A 38 15.98 11.34 -7.72
C THR A 38 15.94 10.23 -8.76
N ILE A 39 15.07 10.36 -9.75
CA ILE A 39 14.94 9.42 -10.88
C ILE A 39 15.78 9.90 -12.08
N PRO A 40 16.02 9.06 -13.12
CA PRO A 40 17.08 9.29 -14.11
C PRO A 40 16.95 10.57 -14.93
N ASP A 41 15.73 11.11 -15.09
CA ASP A 41 15.49 12.37 -15.81
C ASP A 41 15.72 13.62 -14.94
N GLY A 42 16.12 13.44 -13.68
CA GLY A 42 16.36 14.52 -12.71
C GLY A 42 15.13 14.90 -11.89
N THR A 43 13.98 14.26 -12.09
CA THR A 43 12.79 14.51 -11.26
C THR A 43 13.06 14.08 -9.82
N VAL A 44 12.71 14.97 -8.89
CA VAL A 44 12.94 14.77 -7.45
C VAL A 44 11.63 14.42 -6.78
N LEU A 45 11.59 13.23 -6.19
CA LEU A 45 10.50 12.74 -5.36
C LEU A 45 10.80 13.02 -3.89
N THR A 46 9.86 13.67 -3.24
CA THR A 46 9.94 14.14 -1.87
C THR A 46 8.86 13.49 -1.02
N GLY A 47 8.85 13.84 0.26
CA GLY A 47 7.77 13.51 1.15
C GLY A 47 6.37 13.98 0.77
N ASP A 48 6.23 14.85 -0.22
CA ASP A 48 4.95 15.48 -0.54
C ASP A 48 4.33 14.97 -1.84
N ASN A 49 5.15 14.41 -2.75
CA ASN A 49 4.72 14.04 -4.10
C ASN A 49 4.96 12.56 -4.46
N THR A 50 5.69 11.79 -3.65
CA THR A 50 6.10 10.43 -4.01
C THR A 50 4.89 9.51 -4.23
N ALA A 51 3.86 9.60 -3.38
CA ALA A 51 2.66 8.77 -3.51
C ALA A 51 1.85 9.17 -4.76
N GLU A 52 1.65 10.46 -5.00
CA GLU A 52 0.98 10.96 -6.22
C GLU A 52 1.73 10.53 -7.47
N PHE A 53 3.06 10.59 -7.45
CA PHE A 53 3.88 10.18 -8.58
C PHE A 53 3.66 8.71 -8.93
N LEU A 54 3.82 7.83 -7.94
CA LEU A 54 3.75 6.37 -8.13
C LEU A 54 2.32 5.86 -8.38
N LEU A 55 1.30 6.55 -7.88
CA LEU A 55 -0.10 6.15 -8.04
C LEU A 55 -0.76 6.78 -9.28
N ASN A 56 -0.25 7.90 -9.80
CA ASN A 56 -0.87 8.64 -10.90
C ASN A 56 0.11 9.15 -11.96
N LYS A 57 1.04 10.06 -11.60
CA LYS A 57 1.82 10.81 -12.61
C LYS A 57 2.68 9.94 -13.50
N VAL A 58 3.25 8.86 -12.95
CA VAL A 58 4.07 7.92 -13.72
C VAL A 58 3.30 7.33 -14.93
N TYR A 59 1.96 7.23 -14.82
CA TYR A 59 1.08 6.71 -15.87
C TYR A 59 0.61 7.77 -16.87
N VAL A 60 0.81 9.05 -16.56
CA VAL A 60 0.54 10.19 -17.46
C VAL A 60 1.81 10.55 -18.24
N ASP A 61 2.92 10.69 -17.52
CA ASP A 61 4.09 11.41 -18.01
C ASP A 61 5.13 10.48 -18.67
N TYR A 62 5.05 9.17 -18.42
CA TYR A 62 6.04 8.19 -18.87
C TYR A 62 5.44 7.06 -19.71
N PRO A 63 6.18 6.56 -20.73
CA PRO A 63 5.74 5.43 -21.52
C PRO A 63 5.66 4.15 -20.66
N VAL A 64 4.74 3.25 -21.02
CA VAL A 64 4.46 2.00 -20.28
C VAL A 64 5.73 1.16 -20.03
N SER A 65 6.66 1.15 -20.98
CA SER A 65 7.92 0.41 -20.86
C SER A 65 8.86 0.91 -19.75
N MET A 66 8.63 2.10 -19.19
CA MET A 66 9.45 2.69 -18.13
C MET A 66 8.79 2.62 -16.74
N GLN A 67 7.48 2.43 -16.66
CA GLN A 67 6.71 2.61 -15.42
C GLN A 67 7.16 1.65 -14.31
N ASP A 68 7.33 0.36 -14.61
CA ASP A 68 7.77 -0.64 -13.64
C ASP A 68 9.20 -0.39 -13.17
N ALA A 69 10.09 0.01 -14.08
CA ALA A 69 11.48 0.30 -13.76
C ALA A 69 11.60 1.52 -12.83
N LEU A 70 10.82 2.57 -13.10
CA LEU A 70 10.73 3.75 -12.24
C LEU A 70 10.17 3.39 -10.86
N PHE A 71 9.11 2.57 -10.79
CA PHE A 71 8.55 2.12 -9.52
C PHE A 71 9.58 1.34 -8.70
N ALA A 72 10.25 0.36 -9.32
CA ALA A 72 11.27 -0.46 -8.68
C ALA A 72 12.43 0.39 -8.15
N GLN A 73 12.91 1.35 -8.95
CA GLN A 73 13.98 2.26 -8.56
C GLN A 73 13.59 3.14 -7.35
N VAL A 74 12.36 3.68 -7.33
CA VAL A 74 11.90 4.50 -6.22
C VAL A 74 11.76 3.66 -4.94
N ALA A 75 11.20 2.46 -5.05
CA ALA A 75 11.08 1.53 -3.93
C ALA A 75 12.46 1.10 -3.39
N GLU A 76 13.41 0.75 -4.26
CA GLU A 76 14.76 0.35 -3.89
C GLU A 76 15.49 1.50 -3.17
N GLN A 77 15.45 2.72 -3.70
CA GLN A 77 16.09 3.87 -3.07
C GLN A 77 15.43 4.22 -1.73
N ALA A 78 14.09 4.29 -1.67
CA ALA A 78 13.39 4.61 -0.44
C ALA A 78 13.64 3.54 0.64
N VAL A 79 13.45 2.26 0.34
CA VAL A 79 13.68 1.16 1.31
C VAL A 79 15.16 1.01 1.66
N GLY A 80 16.07 1.09 0.69
CA GLY A 80 17.52 1.05 0.97
C GLY A 80 17.99 2.20 1.86
N SER A 81 17.37 3.37 1.70
CA SER A 81 17.67 4.52 2.55
C SER A 81 17.20 4.35 4.00
N MET A 82 16.18 3.50 4.26
CA MET A 82 15.70 3.18 5.61
C MET A 82 16.84 2.73 6.53
N PHE A 83 17.77 1.94 6.00
CA PHE A 83 18.88 1.32 6.73
C PHE A 83 20.21 2.07 6.58
N SER A 84 20.23 3.20 5.88
CA SER A 84 21.44 3.99 5.65
C SER A 84 21.58 5.10 6.70
N ASN A 85 22.81 5.41 7.13
CA ASN A 85 23.12 6.48 8.09
C ASN A 85 22.24 6.45 9.35
N ILE A 86 22.12 5.27 9.96
CA ILE A 86 21.25 5.03 11.10
C ILE A 86 21.81 5.76 12.33
N ASP A 87 21.00 6.65 12.91
CA ASP A 87 21.17 7.17 14.26
C ASP A 87 19.90 6.90 15.09
N LEU A 88 19.96 7.20 16.40
CA LEU A 88 18.83 6.97 17.30
C LEU A 88 17.57 7.73 16.86
N ALA A 89 17.73 8.97 16.36
CA ALA A 89 16.61 9.81 15.95
C ALA A 89 15.89 9.23 14.72
N LYS A 90 16.65 8.77 13.73
CA LYS A 90 16.13 8.10 12.54
C LYS A 90 15.46 6.78 12.90
N LEU A 91 16.06 5.96 13.76
CA LEU A 91 15.45 4.71 14.24
C LEU A 91 14.09 4.96 14.89
N THR A 92 13.99 5.96 15.77
CA THR A 92 12.72 6.31 16.42
C THR A 92 11.67 6.73 15.40
N LYS A 93 12.02 7.58 14.42
CA LYS A 93 11.09 8.00 13.36
C LYS A 93 10.62 6.84 12.49
N VAL A 94 11.52 5.94 12.11
CA VAL A 94 11.19 4.75 11.31
C VAL A 94 10.29 3.80 12.10
N ALA A 95 10.56 3.57 13.39
CA ALA A 95 9.71 2.73 14.24
C ALA A 95 8.30 3.32 14.41
N GLN A 96 8.19 4.64 14.61
CA GLN A 96 6.91 5.35 14.67
C GLN A 96 6.16 5.24 13.33
N LEU A 97 6.88 5.40 12.22
CA LEU A 97 6.32 5.25 10.88
C LEU A 97 5.72 3.85 10.70
N MET A 98 6.49 2.80 11.00
CA MET A 98 6.02 1.41 10.88
C MET A 98 4.74 1.16 11.68
N GLY A 99 4.64 1.68 12.91
CA GLY A 99 3.41 1.61 13.72
C GLY A 99 2.22 2.27 13.02
N SER A 100 2.34 3.54 12.67
CA SER A 100 1.24 4.30 12.02
C SER A 100 0.82 3.72 10.67
N MET A 101 1.77 3.20 9.89
CA MET A 101 1.51 2.62 8.58
C MET A 101 0.94 1.20 8.68
N ALA A 102 1.27 0.45 9.73
CA ALA A 102 0.63 -0.83 10.02
C ALA A 102 -0.86 -0.63 10.37
N GLU A 103 -1.15 0.33 11.25
CA GLU A 103 -2.53 0.72 11.60
C GLU A 103 -3.32 1.16 10.35
N GLY A 104 -2.68 1.93 9.46
CA GLY A 104 -3.25 2.36 8.18
C GLY A 104 -3.25 1.30 7.07
N ARG A 105 -2.70 0.11 7.31
CA ARG A 105 -2.53 -0.99 6.33
C ARG A 105 -1.67 -0.65 5.10
N HIS A 106 -0.78 0.33 5.26
CA HIS A 106 0.25 0.72 4.28
C HIS A 106 1.58 -0.02 4.51
N PHE A 107 1.70 -0.74 5.64
CA PHE A 107 2.87 -1.51 6.01
C PHE A 107 2.46 -2.84 6.62
N SER A 108 3.12 -3.92 6.18
CA SER A 108 3.16 -5.18 6.93
C SER A 108 4.44 -5.94 6.61
N MET A 109 4.81 -6.88 7.46
CA MET A 109 5.92 -7.79 7.20
C MET A 109 5.56 -9.20 7.64
N TYR A 110 6.29 -10.17 7.10
CA TYR A 110 6.18 -11.57 7.50
C TYR A 110 7.57 -12.20 7.51
N ALA A 111 8.00 -12.72 8.67
CA ALA A 111 9.23 -13.48 8.80
C ALA A 111 8.97 -14.98 8.55
N PHE A 112 9.95 -15.64 7.94
CA PHE A 112 9.90 -17.09 7.72
C PHE A 112 10.47 -17.89 8.89
N ASP A 113 11.08 -17.22 9.88
CA ASP A 113 11.38 -17.79 11.19
C ASP A 113 10.16 -17.58 12.12
N GLU A 114 9.71 -18.64 12.77
CA GLU A 114 8.48 -18.62 13.58
C GLU A 114 8.62 -17.75 14.84
N THR A 115 9.82 -17.66 15.42
CA THR A 115 10.04 -16.86 16.64
C THR A 115 10.03 -15.37 16.31
N ALA A 116 10.70 -14.99 15.23
CA ALA A 116 10.65 -13.64 14.69
C ALA A 116 9.23 -13.26 14.27
N GLU A 117 8.52 -14.15 13.56
CA GLU A 117 7.16 -13.89 13.09
C GLU A 117 6.19 -13.68 14.25
N LYS A 118 6.32 -14.45 15.34
CA LYS A 118 5.53 -14.21 16.54
C LYS A 118 5.72 -12.80 17.09
N THR A 119 6.96 -12.33 17.16
CA THR A 119 7.28 -10.97 17.65
C THR A 119 6.70 -9.90 16.72
N ILE A 120 6.79 -10.11 15.41
CA ILE A 120 6.23 -9.21 14.38
C ILE A 120 4.70 -9.15 14.47
N SER A 121 4.05 -10.31 14.62
CA SER A 121 2.60 -10.42 14.77
C SER A 121 2.13 -9.74 16.06
N ASP A 122 2.80 -9.98 17.19
CA ASP A 122 2.47 -9.38 18.48
C ASP A 122 2.66 -7.85 18.46
N ALA A 123 3.57 -7.34 17.61
CA ALA A 123 3.76 -5.91 17.36
C ALA A 123 2.71 -5.30 16.40
N GLY A 124 1.78 -6.10 15.87
CA GLY A 124 0.73 -5.66 14.93
C GLY A 124 1.24 -5.42 13.51
N PHE A 125 2.41 -5.94 13.14
CA PHE A 125 3.01 -5.72 11.82
C PHE A 125 2.69 -6.82 10.80
N THR A 126 2.09 -7.93 11.23
CA THR A 126 1.56 -8.94 10.31
C THR A 126 0.16 -8.56 9.86
N ALA A 127 -0.09 -8.54 8.55
CA ALA A 127 -1.44 -8.33 8.04
C ALA A 127 -2.34 -9.52 8.41
N GLN A 128 -3.32 -9.27 9.27
CA GLN A 128 -4.29 -10.27 9.71
C GLN A 128 -5.71 -9.83 9.39
N THR A 129 -6.60 -10.81 9.25
CA THR A 129 -8.03 -10.54 9.22
C THR A 129 -8.53 -10.35 10.66
N PRO A 130 -9.49 -9.44 10.88
CA PRO A 130 -10.13 -9.30 12.19
C PRO A 130 -10.67 -10.64 12.68
N SER A 131 -10.29 -11.06 13.88
CA SER A 131 -10.68 -12.36 14.47
C SER A 131 -11.18 -12.26 15.90
N SER A 132 -11.17 -11.06 16.50
CA SER A 132 -11.62 -10.84 17.88
C SER A 132 -13.14 -10.78 17.97
N GLU A 133 -13.74 -11.67 18.75
CA GLU A 133 -15.16 -11.61 19.10
C GLU A 133 -15.46 -10.45 20.07
N GLU A 134 -14.51 -10.09 20.94
CA GLU A 134 -14.63 -8.99 21.91
C GLU A 134 -14.51 -7.61 21.24
N HIS A 135 -13.77 -7.53 20.14
CA HIS A 135 -13.52 -6.32 19.37
C HIS A 135 -13.85 -6.53 17.88
N PRO A 136 -15.14 -6.71 17.52
CA PRO A 136 -15.53 -6.95 16.15
C PRO A 136 -15.21 -5.75 15.27
N GLN A 137 -14.66 -6.01 14.09
CA GLN A 137 -14.35 -4.99 13.09
C GLN A 137 -15.17 -5.21 11.83
N VAL A 138 -15.54 -4.11 11.16
CA VAL A 138 -16.26 -4.12 9.89
C VAL A 138 -15.33 -3.63 8.79
N GLY A 139 -15.14 -4.43 7.75
CA GLY A 139 -14.37 -4.07 6.56
C GLY A 139 -15.25 -3.94 5.33
N VAL A 140 -14.99 -2.94 4.49
CA VAL A 140 -15.56 -2.84 3.14
C VAL A 140 -14.45 -3.09 2.13
N TYR A 141 -14.57 -4.16 1.35
CA TYR A 141 -13.59 -4.58 0.36
C TYR A 141 -14.16 -4.33 -1.04
N VAL A 142 -13.39 -3.61 -1.86
CA VAL A 142 -13.81 -3.18 -3.20
C VAL A 142 -12.73 -3.59 -4.19
N THR A 143 -13.12 -4.33 -5.21
CA THR A 143 -12.24 -4.74 -6.30
C THR A 143 -12.68 -4.02 -7.58
N GLU A 144 -11.76 -3.25 -8.17
CA GLU A 144 -11.97 -2.71 -9.51
C GLU A 144 -11.75 -3.81 -10.54
N GLN A 145 -12.80 -4.15 -11.28
CA GLN A 145 -12.75 -5.18 -12.32
C GLN A 145 -12.18 -4.66 -13.65
N ASN A 146 -12.02 -3.35 -13.81
CA ASN A 146 -11.35 -2.80 -15.00
C ASN A 146 -9.86 -2.61 -14.69
N PRO A 147 -8.93 -3.23 -15.44
CA PRO A 147 -7.51 -2.96 -15.28
C PRO A 147 -7.20 -1.49 -15.64
N SER A 148 -7.07 -0.65 -14.62
CA SER A 148 -6.91 0.80 -14.80
C SER A 148 -6.21 1.45 -13.59
N LYS A 149 -6.06 2.78 -13.62
CA LYS A 149 -5.66 3.60 -12.47
C LYS A 149 -6.75 4.58 -12.04
N MET A 150 -7.99 4.36 -12.47
CA MET A 150 -9.15 5.20 -12.10
C MET A 150 -9.38 5.25 -10.60
N GLY A 151 -8.97 4.22 -9.84
CA GLY A 151 -9.02 4.20 -8.39
C GLY A 151 -8.38 5.41 -7.69
N TRP A 152 -7.41 6.10 -8.33
CA TRP A 152 -6.82 7.36 -7.85
C TRP A 152 -7.85 8.50 -7.78
N TYR A 153 -8.78 8.55 -8.73
CA TYR A 153 -9.81 9.58 -8.83
C TYR A 153 -11.10 9.21 -8.08
N ILE A 154 -11.09 8.17 -7.25
CA ILE A 154 -12.26 7.79 -6.46
C ILE A 154 -12.00 8.11 -4.99
N HIS A 155 -12.64 9.17 -4.50
CA HIS A 155 -12.70 9.46 -3.08
C HIS A 155 -13.69 8.53 -2.38
N ARG A 156 -13.25 7.84 -1.33
CA ARG A 156 -14.01 6.82 -0.62
C ARG A 156 -14.17 7.23 0.83
N THR A 157 -15.39 7.19 1.33
CA THR A 157 -15.69 7.41 2.75
C THR A 157 -16.59 6.30 3.27
N SER A 158 -16.32 5.82 4.47
CA SER A 158 -17.18 4.89 5.19
C SER A 158 -17.67 5.52 6.48
N LYS A 159 -18.92 5.23 6.84
CA LYS A 159 -19.51 5.54 8.13
C LYS A 159 -20.14 4.28 8.69
N VAL A 160 -19.59 3.81 9.81
CA VAL A 160 -20.09 2.63 10.52
C VAL A 160 -20.82 3.12 11.77
N THR A 161 -22.10 2.75 11.90
CA THR A 161 -22.93 3.10 13.07
C THR A 161 -23.44 1.82 13.70
N ARG A 162 -23.15 1.61 14.98
CA ARG A 162 -23.75 0.52 15.77
C ARG A 162 -25.21 0.88 16.04
N SER A 163 -26.13 0.02 15.61
CA SER A 163 -27.57 0.31 15.58
C SER A 163 -28.36 -0.36 16.71
N THR A 164 -28.06 -1.62 17.04
CA THR A 164 -28.71 -2.36 18.14
C THR A 164 -27.76 -3.34 18.80
N CYS A 165 -28.01 -3.62 20.08
CA CYS A 165 -27.43 -4.72 20.84
C CYS A 165 -28.58 -5.69 21.19
N GLY A 166 -28.51 -6.93 20.69
CA GLY A 166 -29.44 -7.99 21.07
C GLY A 166 -29.22 -8.41 22.53
N ASN A 167 -30.25 -9.02 23.13
CA ASN A 167 -30.18 -9.55 24.51
C ASN A 167 -29.18 -10.71 24.65
N ASP A 168 -28.82 -11.34 23.54
CA ASP A 168 -27.78 -12.38 23.42
C ASP A 168 -26.37 -11.81 23.20
N GLY A 169 -26.21 -10.48 23.22
CA GLY A 169 -24.94 -9.81 22.96
C GLY A 169 -24.64 -9.55 21.48
N SER A 170 -25.51 -9.98 20.55
CA SER A 170 -25.35 -9.72 19.12
C SER A 170 -25.37 -8.21 18.81
N GLN A 171 -24.60 -7.79 17.81
CA GLN A 171 -24.48 -6.38 17.41
C GLN A 171 -24.89 -6.21 15.96
N THR A 172 -25.78 -5.25 15.70
CA THR A 172 -26.11 -4.86 14.32
C THR A 172 -25.42 -3.56 13.97
N TYR A 173 -24.72 -3.55 12.83
CA TYR A 173 -24.04 -2.37 12.30
C TYR A 173 -24.71 -1.90 11.02
N HIS A 174 -24.92 -0.58 10.93
CA HIS A 174 -25.28 0.09 9.69
C HIS A 174 -24.01 0.68 9.06
N VAL A 175 -23.74 0.31 7.81
CA VAL A 175 -22.55 0.74 7.07
C VAL A 175 -22.98 1.56 5.87
N GLU A 176 -22.63 2.84 5.87
CA GLU A 176 -22.75 3.70 4.70
C GLU A 176 -21.37 3.79 4.04
N TYR A 177 -21.30 3.46 2.75
CA TYR A 177 -20.07 3.56 1.96
C TYR A 177 -20.33 4.41 0.73
N LYS A 178 -19.61 5.53 0.62
CA LYS A 178 -19.75 6.49 -0.48
C LYS A 178 -18.48 6.50 -1.32
N MET A 179 -18.66 6.37 -2.62
CA MET A 179 -17.64 6.59 -3.64
C MET A 179 -17.98 7.86 -4.40
N THR A 180 -17.04 8.77 -4.55
CA THR A 180 -17.19 10.01 -5.31
C THR A 180 -16.08 10.08 -6.36
N ASN A 181 -16.45 10.17 -7.63
CA ASN A 181 -15.48 10.43 -8.69
C ASN A 181 -15.02 11.90 -8.60
N THR A 182 -13.71 12.10 -8.48
CA THR A 182 -13.05 13.41 -8.41
C THR A 182 -12.38 13.80 -9.72
N LEU A 183 -12.47 12.96 -10.77
CA LEU A 183 -11.99 13.29 -12.10
C LEU A 183 -12.89 14.35 -12.74
N GLU A 184 -12.30 15.50 -13.09
CA GLU A 184 -12.99 16.55 -13.80
C GLU A 184 -13.03 16.28 -15.31
N ASN A 185 -14.12 16.67 -15.98
CA ASN A 185 -14.27 16.50 -17.43
C ASN A 185 -13.14 17.15 -18.23
N SER A 186 -12.60 18.27 -17.73
CA SER A 186 -11.47 19.00 -18.31
C SER A 186 -10.17 18.19 -18.32
N GLN A 187 -10.02 17.23 -17.40
CA GLN A 187 -8.81 16.44 -17.24
C GLN A 187 -8.79 15.20 -18.14
N ILE A 188 -9.97 14.69 -18.54
CA ILE A 188 -10.10 13.42 -19.27
C ILE A 188 -9.22 13.37 -20.52
N GLY A 189 -9.16 14.45 -21.31
CA GLY A 189 -8.39 14.50 -22.55
C GLY A 189 -6.87 14.43 -22.36
N ALA A 190 -6.37 14.65 -21.14
CA ALA A 190 -4.95 14.56 -20.80
C ALA A 190 -4.56 13.19 -20.22
N LEU A 191 -5.51 12.29 -19.97
CA LEU A 191 -5.24 10.99 -19.35
C LEU A 191 -4.96 9.90 -20.39
N THR A 192 -4.07 8.99 -20.02
CA THR A 192 -3.71 7.84 -20.86
C THR A 192 -4.75 6.73 -20.74
N SER A 193 -4.79 5.83 -21.73
CA SER A 193 -5.61 4.62 -21.66
C SER A 193 -5.22 3.71 -20.48
N TYR A 194 -3.98 3.81 -19.98
CA TYR A 194 -3.53 3.10 -18.79
C TYR A 194 -4.26 3.59 -17.52
N ILE A 195 -4.60 4.88 -17.47
CA ILE A 195 -5.40 5.45 -16.38
C ILE A 195 -6.88 5.14 -16.57
N LEU A 196 -7.44 5.47 -17.74
CA LEU A 196 -8.87 5.34 -18.02
C LEU A 196 -9.34 3.87 -18.12
N GLY A 197 -8.40 2.96 -18.35
CA GLY A 197 -8.65 1.57 -18.68
C GLY A 197 -9.02 1.40 -20.15
N SER A 198 -8.68 0.25 -20.72
CA SER A 198 -8.88 -0.06 -22.14
C SER A 198 -10.11 -0.95 -22.42
N GLY A 199 -11.02 -1.10 -21.45
CA GLY A 199 -12.21 -1.95 -21.60
C GLY A 199 -11.92 -3.45 -21.50
N GLY A 200 -10.89 -3.83 -20.73
CA GLY A 200 -10.52 -5.24 -20.51
C GLY A 200 -11.54 -6.01 -19.66
N GLN A 201 -11.58 -7.34 -19.82
CA GLN A 201 -12.34 -8.21 -18.93
C GLN A 201 -11.67 -8.24 -17.55
N GLY A 202 -12.47 -8.09 -16.50
CA GLY A 202 -11.98 -8.21 -15.14
C GLY A 202 -11.40 -9.57 -14.86
N VAL A 203 -10.27 -9.56 -14.15
CA VAL A 203 -9.62 -10.77 -13.71
C VAL A 203 -10.19 -11.07 -12.33
N GLU A 204 -11.17 -11.97 -12.25
CA GLU A 204 -11.53 -12.59 -10.98
C GLU A 204 -10.29 -13.34 -10.46
N LYS A 205 -9.66 -12.79 -9.42
CA LYS A 205 -8.79 -13.56 -8.55
C LYS A 205 -9.63 -14.00 -7.36
N LEU A 206 -10.11 -15.25 -7.43
CA LEU A 206 -10.57 -16.02 -6.28
C LEU A 206 -9.44 -16.20 -5.26
#